data_AF-A0A348W8P7-F1
#
_entry.id   AF-A0A348W8P7-F1
#
_cell.length_a   1.000
_cell.length_b   1.000
_cell.length_c   1.000
_cell.angle_alpha   90.00
_cell.angle_beta   90.00
_cell.angle_gamma   90.00
#
_symmetry.space_group_name_H-M   'P 1'
#
loop_
_entity.id
_entity.type
_entity.pdbx_description
1 polymer ?
#
loop_
_entity_poly.entity_id
_entity_poly.type
_entity_poly.pdbx_seq_one_letter_code
_entity_poly.pdbx_strand_id
1 'polypeptide(L)' 'MTQKSSNQMWGGRFAAGPDAIMEAINASIGFDRRMAAQDIAGSRAHAAMLAAAGIVSDSDAEAMREG' A
#
# COMPACT_ATOMS: atom_id res chain seq x y z
N MET A 1 -17.23 10.99 24.49
CA MET A 1 -17.06 9.66 23.87
C MET A 1 -16.25 9.86 22.62
N THR A 2 -14.99 9.43 22.63
CA THR A 2 -14.02 9.70 21.55
C THR A 2 -14.38 8.86 20.32
N GLN A 3 -14.67 9.50 19.19
CA GLN A 3 -14.90 8.80 17.92
C GLN A 3 -13.60 8.11 17.50
N LYS A 4 -13.58 6.77 17.50
CA LYS A 4 -12.55 5.99 16.82
C LYS A 4 -12.82 6.08 15.32
N SER A 5 -12.00 6.84 14.61
CA SER A 5 -11.96 6.86 13.15
C SER A 5 -11.66 5.45 12.63
N SER A 6 -12.41 5.02 11.61
CA SER A 6 -12.17 3.76 10.93
C SER A 6 -10.75 3.71 10.39
N ASN A 7 -10.10 2.55 10.49
CA ASN A 7 -8.80 2.31 9.90
C ASN A 7 -8.88 2.56 8.38
N GLN A 8 -8.22 3.61 7.91
CA GLN A 8 -8.36 4.13 6.54
C GLN A 8 -7.92 3.12 5.47
N MET A 9 -7.06 2.15 5.80
CA MET A 9 -6.62 1.12 4.85
C MET A 9 -7.74 0.15 4.42
N TRP A 10 -8.75 -0.07 5.26
CA TRP A 10 -9.87 -0.99 5.00
C TRP A 10 -11.24 -0.29 5.14
N GLY A 11 -11.22 1.03 5.26
CA GLY A 11 -12.38 1.88 5.53
C GLY A 11 -13.26 2.09 4.31
N GLY A 12 -13.86 1.02 3.81
CA GLY A 12 -14.89 1.06 2.78
C GLY A 12 -16.02 0.11 3.13
N ARG A 13 -17.26 0.62 3.13
CA ARG A 13 -18.54 -0.08 3.40
C ARG A 13 -18.93 -0.31 4.86
N PHE A 14 -18.07 -0.06 5.85
CA PHE A 14 -18.42 -0.18 7.28
C PHE A 14 -18.48 1.18 7.97
N ALA A 15 -19.51 1.39 8.80
CA ALA A 15 -19.71 2.62 9.56
C ALA A 15 -18.69 2.80 10.71
N ALA A 16 -18.01 1.73 11.12
CA ALA A 16 -16.97 1.72 12.14
C ALA A 16 -15.74 0.95 11.65
N GLY A 17 -14.59 1.21 12.27
CA GLY A 17 -13.36 0.46 12.01
C GLY A 17 -13.44 -1.00 12.47
N PRO A 18 -12.52 -1.86 11.98
CA PRO A 18 -12.42 -3.24 12.44
C PRO A 18 -12.19 -3.32 13.96
N ASP A 19 -12.63 -4.42 14.57
CA ASP A 19 -12.33 -4.73 15.97
C ASP A 19 -10.82 -4.83 16.18
N ALA A 20 -10.32 -4.45 17.35
CA ALA A 20 -8.88 -4.49 17.67
C ALA A 20 -8.29 -5.90 17.53
N ILE A 21 -9.08 -6.94 17.81
CA ILE A 21 -8.65 -8.33 17.60
C ILE A 21 -8.48 -8.61 16.11
N MET A 22 -9.41 -8.11 15.27
CA MET A 22 -9.35 -8.28 13.82
C MET A 22 -8.13 -7.56 13.22
N GLU A 23 -7.79 -6.37 13.71
CA GLU A 23 -6.56 -5.67 13.30
C GLU A 23 -5.30 -6.45 13.67
N ALA A 24 -5.24 -6.99 14.89
CA ALA A 24 -4.08 -7.72 15.39
C ALA A 24 -3.81 -9.01 14.59
N ILE A 25 -4.85 -9.77 14.24
CA ILE A 25 -4.69 -11.01 13.46
C ILE A 25 -4.41 -10.77 11.97
N ASN A 26 -4.83 -9.63 11.42
CA ASN A 26 -4.59 -9.28 10.01
C ASN A 26 -3.19 -8.67 9.76
N ALA A 27 -2.49 -8.23 10.81
CA ALA A 27 -1.18 -7.61 10.66
C ALA A 27 -0.10 -8.64 10.29
N SER A 28 0.38 -8.59 9.04
CA SER A 28 1.41 -9.51 8.53
C SER A 28 2.85 -8.95 8.56
N ILE A 29 3.02 -7.67 8.92
CA ILE A 29 4.31 -6.96 8.90
C ILE A 29 5.40 -7.61 9.78
N GLY A 30 5.01 -8.38 10.80
CA GLY A 30 5.94 -9.17 11.61
C GLY A 30 6.81 -10.12 10.77
N PHE A 31 6.24 -10.65 9.69
CA PHE A 31 6.88 -11.62 8.80
C PHE A 31 7.19 -11.04 7.42
N ASP A 32 6.27 -10.27 6.83
CA ASP A 32 6.37 -9.82 5.44
C ASP A 32 7.46 -8.79 5.20
N ARG A 33 7.92 -8.07 6.24
CA ARG A 33 9.00 -7.07 6.13
C ARG A 33 10.26 -7.60 5.42
N ARG A 34 10.51 -8.91 5.50
CA ARG A 34 11.64 -9.57 4.84
C ARG A 34 11.57 -9.50 3.31
N MET A 35 10.40 -9.20 2.75
CA MET A 35 10.14 -9.09 1.31
C MET A 35 10.22 -7.64 0.80
N ALA A 36 10.62 -6.68 1.65
CA ALA A 36 10.66 -5.27 1.26
C ALA A 36 11.55 -5.00 0.03
N ALA A 37 12.68 -5.72 -0.10
CA ALA A 37 13.55 -5.57 -1.26
C ALA A 37 12.87 -5.99 -2.58
N GLN A 38 12.09 -7.07 -2.52
CA GLN A 38 11.32 -7.59 -3.65
C GLN A 38 10.15 -6.66 -3.99
N ASP A 39 9.49 -6.10 -2.97
CA ASP A 39 8.40 -5.13 -3.13
C ASP A 39 8.89 -3.84 -3.81
N ILE A 40 10.06 -3.32 -3.41
CA ILE A 40 10.71 -2.17 -4.06
C ILE A 40 11.08 -2.50 -5.51
N ALA A 41 11.71 -3.65 -5.75
CA ALA A 41 12.09 -4.06 -7.10
C ALA A 41 10.86 -4.21 -8.02
N GLY A 42 9.80 -4.83 -7.51
CA GLY A 42 8.52 -4.98 -8.20
C GLY A 42 7.86 -3.64 -8.50
N SER A 43 7.85 -2.72 -7.52
CA SER A 43 7.29 -1.38 -7.69
C SER A 43 8.02 -0.58 -8.76
N ARG A 44 9.36 -0.64 -8.82
CA ARG A 44 10.14 0.03 -9.88
C ARG A 44 9.87 -0.56 -11.27
N ALA A 45 9.77 -1.88 -11.38
CA ALA A 45 9.41 -2.54 -12.63
C ALA A 45 7.98 -2.18 -13.08
N HIS A 46 7.05 -2.10 -12.12
CA HIS A 46 5.67 -1.70 -12.39
C HIS A 46 5.60 -0.25 -12.88
N ALA A 47 6.30 0.69 -12.24
CA ALA A 47 6.36 2.08 -12.68
C ALA A 47 6.89 2.20 -14.13
N ALA A 48 7.96 1.47 -14.47
CA ALA A 48 8.49 1.44 -15.83
C ALA A 48 7.46 0.87 -16.84
N MET A 49 6.73 -0.18 -16.46
CA MET A 49 5.66 -0.73 -17.29
C MET A 49 4.51 0.26 -17.49
N LEU A 50 4.09 0.99 -16.44
CA LEU A 50 3.02 1.99 -16.54
C LEU A 50 3.38 3.13 -17.52
N ALA A 51 4.63 3.59 -17.52
CA ALA A 51 5.12 4.56 -18.50
C ALA A 51 5.11 3.98 -19.92
N ALA A 52 5.62 2.76 -20.10
CA ALA A 52 5.61 2.09 -21.40
C ALA A 52 4.19 1.87 -21.96
N ALA A 53 3.19 1.70 -21.09
CA ALA A 53 1.78 1.60 -21.45
C ALA A 53 1.10 2.97 -21.68
N GLY A 54 1.79 4.09 -21.42
CA GLY A 54 1.25 5.44 -21.53
C GLY A 54 0.22 5.79 -20.45
N ILE A 55 0.22 5.07 -19.33
CA ILE A 55 -0.71 5.31 -18.21
C ILE A 55 -0.22 6.46 -17.32
N VAL A 56 1.09 6.57 -17.16
CA VAL A 56 1.77 7.67 -16.47
C VAL A 56 2.82 8.29 -17.40
N SER A 57 3.23 9.53 -17.11
CA SER A 57 4.31 10.16 -17.86
C SER A 57 5.67 9.53 -17.50
N ASP A 58 6.64 9.61 -18.41
CA ASP A 58 8.01 9.17 -18.14
C ASP A 58 8.60 9.90 -16.92
N SER A 59 8.29 11.19 -16.75
CA SER A 59 8.73 11.97 -15.58
C SER A 59 8.13 11.46 -14.27
N ASP A 60 6.85 11.07 -14.26
CA ASP A 60 6.23 10.52 -13.07
C ASP A 60 6.80 9.13 -12.74
N ALA A 61 7.02 8.30 -13.77
CA ALA A 61 7.61 6.97 -13.57
C ALA A 61 9.06 7.04 -13.05
N GLU A 62 9.87 8.01 -13.51
CA GLU A 62 11.20 8.21 -12.96
C GLU A 62 11.14 8.71 -11.50
N ALA A 63 10.28 9.68 -11.18
CA ALA A 63 10.10 10.13 -9.79
C ALA A 63 9.66 8.99 -8.85
N MET A 64 8.76 8.11 -9.29
CA MET A 64 8.35 6.91 -8.54
C MET A 64 9.48 5.91 -8.34
N ARG A 65 10.42 5.82 -9.29
CA ARG A 65 11.56 4.90 -9.23
C ARG A 65 12.74 5.45 -8.44
N GLU A 66 12.81 6.77 -8.28
CA GLU A 66 13.81 7.46 -7.45
C GLU A 66 13.48 7.39 -5.96
N GLY A 67 12.18 7.34 -5.61
CA GLY A 67 11.62 6.88 -4.33
C GLY A 67 12.45 7.16 -3.09
#